data_AF-A0A069PAM1-F1
#
_entry.id   AF-A0A069PAM1-F1
#
_cell.length_a   1.000
_cell.length_b   1.000
_cell.length_c   1.000
_cell.angle_alpha   90.00
_cell.angle_beta   90.00
_cell.angle_gamma   90.00
#
_symmetry.space_group_name_H-M   'P 1'
#
loop_
_entity.id
_entity.type
_entity.pdbx_description
1 polymer ?
#
loop_
_entity_poly.entity_id
_entity_poly.type
_entity_poly.pdbx_seq_one_letter_code
_entity_poly.pdbx_strand_id
1 'polypeptide(L)'
;MVSQTQLKGPDVFARTFAADDKTLSAIAARLEARAKHSFFQQVVGEYLSALKLSGTESVLDLGCGTGVIARMIASRGGHIGRITAIDI
;
A
#
# COMPACT_ATOMS: atom_id res chain seq x y z
N MET A 1 -16.68 12.63 17.80
CA MET A 1 -16.41 11.19 17.91
C MET A 1 -17.06 10.52 16.70
N VAL A 2 -16.29 10.15 15.69
CA VAL A 2 -16.86 9.53 14.47
C VAL A 2 -17.11 8.07 14.80
N SER A 3 -18.38 7.69 14.90
CA SER A 3 -18.79 6.29 14.99
C SER A 3 -18.57 5.66 13.62
N GLN A 4 -17.49 4.90 13.44
CA GLN A 4 -17.38 4.02 12.29
C GLN A 4 -18.34 2.86 12.51
N THR A 5 -19.41 2.81 11.71
CA THR A 5 -20.26 1.62 11.63
C THR A 5 -19.37 0.45 11.19
N GLN A 6 -19.10 -0.48 12.09
CA GLN A 6 -18.33 -1.67 11.77
C GLN A 6 -19.15 -2.51 10.78
N LEU A 7 -18.79 -2.45 9.50
CA LEU A 7 -19.38 -3.29 8.47
C LEU A 7 -19.10 -4.75 8.85
N LYS A 8 -20.16 -5.50 9.20
CA LYS A 8 -20.06 -6.95 9.39
C LYS A 8 -20.02 -7.61 8.02
N GLY A 9 -18.80 -7.85 7.54
CA GLY A 9 -18.52 -8.62 6.34
C GLY A 9 -17.16 -9.31 6.49
N PRO A 10 -16.89 -10.39 5.74
CA PRO A 10 -15.57 -10.98 5.72
C PRO A 10 -14.55 -9.94 5.26
N ASP A 11 -13.47 -9.77 6.02
CA ASP A 11 -12.34 -8.96 5.60
C ASP A 11 -11.63 -9.67 4.44
N VAL A 12 -11.95 -9.22 3.24
CA VAL A 12 -11.40 -9.77 2.00
C VAL A 12 -9.89 -9.54 1.87
N PHE A 13 -9.35 -8.52 2.55
CA PHE A 13 -7.92 -8.23 2.55
C PHE A 13 -7.16 -9.14 3.52
N ALA A 14 -7.79 -9.57 4.61
CA ALA A 14 -7.20 -10.52 5.56
C ALA A 14 -7.23 -11.98 5.07
N ARG A 15 -7.84 -12.26 3.91
CA ARG A 15 -8.06 -13.64 3.40
C ARG A 15 -7.74 -13.78 1.91
N THR A 16 -6.81 -12.97 1.39
CA THR A 16 -6.36 -13.03 -0.01
C THR A 16 -5.84 -14.42 -0.38
N PHE A 17 -5.17 -15.13 0.54
CA PHE A 17 -4.71 -16.51 0.36
C PHE A 17 -5.82 -17.54 0.07
N ALA A 18 -7.08 -17.21 0.37
CA ALA A 18 -8.24 -18.06 0.12
C ALA A 18 -9.13 -17.56 -1.04
N ALA A 19 -8.72 -16.49 -1.72
CA ALA A 19 -9.44 -15.90 -2.84
C ALA A 19 -9.06 -16.59 -4.16
N ASP A 20 -10.02 -16.70 -5.08
CA ASP A 20 -9.74 -17.14 -6.45
C ASP A 20 -9.05 -16.03 -7.28
N ASP A 21 -8.46 -16.41 -8.41
CA ASP A 21 -7.71 -15.48 -9.27
C ASP A 21 -8.53 -14.28 -9.73
N LYS A 22 -9.83 -14.50 -9.97
CA LYS A 22 -10.76 -13.44 -10.37
C LYS A 22 -10.95 -12.42 -9.26
N THR A 23 -11.12 -12.90 -8.02
CA THR A 23 -11.27 -12.06 -6.83
C THR A 23 -9.96 -11.34 -6.53
N LEU A 24 -8.82 -12.02 -6.59
CA LEU A 24 -7.49 -11.41 -6.44
C LEU A 24 -7.26 -10.31 -7.47
N SER A 25 -7.61 -10.56 -8.74
CA SER A 25 -7.51 -9.56 -9.81
C SER A 25 -8.39 -8.33 -9.55
N ALA A 26 -9.62 -8.54 -9.05
CA ALA A 26 -10.52 -7.44 -8.69
C ALA A 26 -9.99 -6.64 -7.49
N ILE A 27 -9.41 -7.32 -6.49
CA ILE A 27 -8.76 -6.66 -5.34
C ILE A 27 -7.58 -5.83 -5.82
N ALA A 28 -6.68 -6.41 -6.62
CA ALA A 28 -5.52 -5.72 -7.18
C ALA A 28 -5.93 -4.48 -7.99
N ALA A 29 -6.92 -4.60 -8.88
CA ALA A 29 -7.44 -3.48 -9.66
C ALA A 29 -7.98 -2.34 -8.78
N ARG A 30 -8.66 -2.68 -7.67
CA ARG A 30 -9.16 -1.68 -6.70
C ARG A 30 -8.03 -1.01 -5.94
N LEU A 31 -6.99 -1.75 -5.54
CA LEU A 31 -5.80 -1.20 -4.88
C LEU A 31 -5.07 -0.21 -5.81
N GLU A 32 -4.87 -0.59 -7.07
CA GLU A 32 -4.25 0.27 -8.09
C GLU A 32 -5.11 1.50 -8.43
N ALA A 33 -6.44 1.35 -8.48
CA ALA A 33 -7.34 2.50 -8.67
C ALA A 33 -7.28 3.46 -7.48
N ARG A 34 -7.29 2.94 -6.24
CA ARG A 34 -7.18 3.75 -5.02
C ARG A 34 -5.86 4.50 -4.97
N ALA A 35 -4.76 3.89 -5.41
CA ALA A 35 -3.44 4.51 -5.46
C ALA A 35 -3.38 5.80 -6.29
N LYS A 36 -4.27 5.95 -7.28
CA LYS A 36 -4.37 7.14 -8.13
C LYS A 36 -5.22 8.25 -7.52
N HIS A 37 -5.94 7.96 -6.43
CA HIS A 37 -6.81 8.95 -5.78
C HIS A 37 -5.97 9.94 -4.97
N SER A 38 -6.16 11.24 -5.19
CA SER A 38 -5.37 12.31 -4.56
C SER A 38 -5.35 12.24 -3.04
N PHE A 39 -6.50 12.00 -2.41
CA PHE A 39 -6.59 11.83 -0.95
C PHE A 39 -5.71 10.67 -0.44
N PHE A 40 -5.67 9.55 -1.14
CA PHE A 40 -4.83 8.41 -0.75
C PHE A 40 -3.34 8.78 -0.86
N GLN A 41 -2.95 9.43 -1.96
CA GLN A 41 -1.58 9.90 -2.16
C GLN A 41 -1.16 10.92 -1.10
N GLN A 42 -2.05 11.82 -0.70
CA GLN A 42 -1.81 12.76 0.38
C GLN A 42 -1.53 12.05 1.70
N VAL A 43 -2.44 11.15 2.12
CA VAL A 43 -2.30 10.41 3.39
C VAL A 43 -1.00 9.59 3.42
N VAL A 44 -0.71 8.84 2.35
CA VAL A 44 0.56 8.10 2.24
C VAL A 44 1.76 9.06 2.27
N GLY A 45 1.65 10.20 1.58
CA GLY A 45 2.65 11.26 1.58
C GLY A 45 2.98 11.77 2.98
N GLU A 46 1.97 11.99 3.83
CA GLU A 46 2.12 12.42 5.22
C GLU A 46 2.89 11.38 6.04
N TYR A 47 2.51 10.09 5.98
CA TYR A 47 3.22 9.01 6.67
C TYR A 47 4.68 8.91 6.23
N LEU A 48 4.92 8.88 4.91
CA LEU A 48 6.27 8.77 4.38
C LEU A 48 7.13 10.01 4.66
N SER A 49 6.52 11.18 4.85
CA SER A 49 7.25 12.40 5.26
C SER A 49 7.66 12.33 6.74
N ALA A 50 6.84 11.74 7.59
CA ALA A 50 7.16 11.51 8.99
C ALA A 50 8.34 10.55 9.20
N LEU A 51 8.55 9.61 8.26
CA LEU A 51 9.70 8.68 8.28
C LEU A 51 11.05 9.37 8.03
N LYS A 52 11.07 10.58 7.46
CA LYS A 52 12.28 11.37 7.17
C LYS A 52 13.37 10.58 6.43
N LEU A 53 12.97 9.74 5.47
CA LEU A 53 13.90 8.96 4.65
C LEU A 53 14.82 9.89 3.85
N SER A 54 16.12 9.66 3.95
CA SER A 54 17.16 10.40 3.21
C SER A 54 17.36 9.89 1.78
N GLY A 55 16.80 8.72 1.45
CA GLY A 55 16.91 8.10 0.13
C GLY A 55 17.99 7.03 0.04
N THR A 56 18.77 6.81 1.09
CA THR A 56 19.86 5.82 1.12
C THR A 56 19.53 4.56 1.93
N GLU A 57 18.42 4.59 2.66
CA GLU A 57 17.98 3.52 3.54
C GLU A 57 17.56 2.28 2.76
N SER A 58 17.77 1.10 3.36
CA SER A 58 17.09 -0.11 2.90
C SER A 58 15.68 -0.17 3.48
N VAL A 59 14.66 -0.21 2.63
CA VAL A 59 13.24 -0.20 3.01
C VAL A 59 12.62 -1.57 2.80
N LEU A 60 11.84 -2.04 3.77
CA LEU A 60 10.97 -3.21 3.66
C LEU A 60 9.50 -2.77 3.67
N ASP A 61 8.77 -3.09 2.61
CA ASP A 61 7.32 -2.94 2.48
C ASP A 61 6.66 -4.32 2.64
N LEU A 62 6.11 -4.60 3.83
CA LEU A 62 5.53 -5.90 4.19
C LEU A 62 4.00 -5.86 4.08
N GLY A 63 3.41 -6.88 3.44
CA GLY A 63 2.01 -6.83 3.04
C GLY A 63 1.81 -5.82 1.92
N CYS A 64 2.76 -5.78 0.98
CA CYS A 64 2.85 -4.73 -0.02
C CYS A 64 1.66 -4.73 -1.01
N GLY A 65 0.88 -5.82 -1.04
CA GLY A 65 -0.18 -6.03 -2.02
C GLY A 65 0.38 -5.86 -3.43
N THR A 66 -0.15 -4.90 -4.19
CA THR A 66 0.33 -4.61 -5.54
C THR A 66 1.62 -3.78 -5.60
N GLY A 67 2.24 -3.44 -4.46
CA GLY A 67 3.52 -2.72 -4.39
C GLY A 67 3.44 -1.21 -4.61
N VAL A 68 2.25 -0.62 -4.46
CA VAL A 68 2.02 0.83 -4.66
C VAL A 68 2.93 1.67 -3.77
N ILE A 69 3.04 1.34 -2.49
CA ILE A 69 3.81 2.14 -1.52
C ILE A 69 5.30 2.05 -1.83
N ALA A 70 5.84 0.84 -2.07
CA ALA A 70 7.19 0.65 -2.56
C ALA A 70 7.51 1.50 -3.80
N ARG A 71 6.62 1.52 -4.82
CA ARG A 71 6.81 2.37 -6.01
C ARG A 71 6.74 3.87 -5.70
N MET A 72 5.85 4.30 -4.79
CA MET A 72 5.80 5.69 -4.36
C MET A 72 7.10 6.12 -3.68
N ILE A 73 7.69 5.27 -2.84
CA ILE A 73 9.00 5.53 -2.22
C ILE A 73 10.09 5.60 -3.29
N ALA A 74 10.13 4.63 -4.21
CA ALA A 74 11.10 4.59 -5.31
C ALA A 74 11.03 5.84 -6.21
N SER A 75 9.82 6.38 -6.43
CA SER A 75 9.61 7.57 -7.26
C SER A 75 10.03 8.89 -6.60
N ARG A 76 10.37 8.90 -5.31
CA ARG A 76 10.88 10.10 -4.64
C ARG A 76 12.27 10.41 -5.17
N GLY A 77 12.45 11.64 -5.64
CA GLY A 77 13.73 12.09 -6.19
C GLY A 77 14.88 11.81 -5.22
N GLY A 78 15.93 11.14 -5.72
CA GLY A 78 17.13 10.85 -4.95
C GLY A 78 17.11 9.53 -4.16
N HIS A 79 16.04 8.73 -4.22
CA HIS A 79 16.09 7.40 -3.61
C HIS A 79 17.03 6.46 -4.40
N ILE A 80 18.09 6.00 -3.74
CA ILE A 80 19.09 5.06 -4.26
C ILE A 80 19.23 3.82 -3.37
N GLY A 81 18.57 3.81 -2.21
CA GLY A 81 18.50 2.69 -1.29
C GLY A 81 17.73 1.50 -1.87
N ARG A 82 17.95 0.32 -1.29
CA ARG A 82 17.26 -0.90 -1.71
C ARG A 82 15.84 -0.93 -1.13
N ILE A 83 14.84 -1.12 -1.98
CA ILE A 83 13.46 -1.38 -1.57
C ILE A 83 13.15 -2.86 -1.78
N THR A 84 12.73 -3.56 -0.74
CA THR A 84 12.21 -4.93 -0.80
C THR A 84 10.73 -4.89 -0.47
N ALA A 85 9.88 -5.39 -1.36
CA ALA A 85 8.44 -5.44 -1.17
C ALA A 85 8.00 -6.92 -1.16
N ILE A 86 7.27 -7.33 -0.13
CA ILE A 86 6.85 -8.71 0.06
C ILE A 86 5.37 -8.74 0.42
N ASP A 87 4.61 -9.53 -0.32
CA ASP A 87 3.25 -9.95 0.01
C ASP A 87 3.30 -11.45 0.30
N ILE A 88 2.77 -11.87 1.46
CA ILE A 88 2.87 -13.24 2.00
C ILE A 88 1.53 -13.97 1.96
#